data_AF-A0A6C0B2S0-F1
#
_entry.id   AF-A0A6C0B2S0-F1
#
_cell.length_a   1.000
_cell.length_b   1.000
_cell.length_c   1.000
_cell.angle_alpha   90.00
_cell.angle_beta   90.00
_cell.angle_gamma   90.00
#
_symmetry.space_group_name_H-M   'P 1'
#
loop_
_entity.id
_entity.type
_entity.pdbx_description
1 polymer ?
#
loop_
_entity_poly.entity_id
_entity_poly.type
_entity_poly.pdbx_seq_one_letter_code
_entity_poly.pdbx_strand_id
1 'polypeptide(L)' 'MIDKLLRRKETMGFFAFIIGFGLVVMLLHHPIKSEKVLAITPDKFEDREVKADGKCYKYRVEDASCEITSSK' A
#
# COMPACT_ATOMS: atom_id res chain seq x y z
N MET A 1 -23.55 3.95 -29.85
CA MET A 1 -23.39 2.48 -30.04
C MET A 1 -23.51 1.73 -28.70
N ILE A 2 -22.83 2.20 -27.65
CA ILE A 2 -22.95 1.69 -26.27
C ILE A 2 -24.35 1.88 -25.65
N ASP A 3 -25.06 2.98 -25.93
CA ASP A 3 -26.46 3.17 -25.48
C ASP A 3 -27.44 2.08 -25.94
N LYS A 4 -27.22 1.51 -27.14
CA LYS A 4 -28.04 0.39 -27.64
C LYS A 4 -27.76 -0.90 -26.88
N LEU A 5 -26.54 -1.08 -26.39
CA LEU A 5 -26.12 -2.22 -25.58
C LEU A 5 -26.59 -2.10 -24.13
N LEU A 6 -26.63 -0.88 -23.56
CA LEU A 6 -27.14 -0.65 -22.20
C LEU A 6 -28.67 -0.82 -22.08
N ARG A 7 -29.41 -0.62 -23.18
CA ARG A 7 -30.87 -0.80 -23.21
C ARG A 7 -31.35 -2.25 -23.32
N ARG A 8 -30.44 -3.21 -23.57
CA ARG A 8 -30.80 -4.63 -23.55
C ARG A 8 -30.87 -5.14 -22.11
N LYS A 9 -32.01 -5.75 -21.75
CA LYS A 9 -32.18 -6.40 -20.44
C LYS A 9 -31.14 -7.50 -20.18
N GLU A 10 -30.71 -8.19 -21.23
CA GLU A 10 -29.74 -9.28 -21.16
C GLU A 10 -28.35 -8.83 -20.69
N THR A 11 -27.93 -7.62 -21.07
CA THR A 11 -26.59 -7.07 -20.81
C THR A 11 -26.55 -6.17 -19.59
N MET A 12 -27.70 -5.69 -19.11
CA MET A 12 -27.80 -4.78 -17.98
C MET A 12 -27.17 -5.36 -16.71
N GLY A 13 -27.37 -6.65 -16.41
CA GLY A 13 -26.77 -7.31 -15.26
C GLY A 13 -25.24 -7.40 -15.33
N PHE A 14 -24.69 -7.66 -16.52
CA PHE A 14 -23.25 -7.71 -16.75
C PHE A 14 -22.59 -6.35 -16.53
N PHE A 15 -23.18 -5.27 -17.05
CA PHE A 15 -22.67 -3.91 -16.83
C PHE A 15 -22.80 -3.48 -15.36
N ALA A 16 -23.90 -3.81 -14.69
CA ALA A 16 -24.06 -3.55 -13.26
C ALA A 16 -22.97 -4.26 -12.43
N PHE A 17 -22.62 -5.50 -12.78
CA PHE A 17 -21.54 -6.24 -12.14
C PHE A 17 -20.17 -5.56 -12.36
N ILE A 18 -19.82 -5.20 -13.60
CA ILE A 18 -18.52 -4.54 -13.89
C ILE A 18 -18.40 -3.21 -13.16
N ILE A 19 -19.46 -2.39 -13.20
CA ILE A 19 -19.47 -1.09 -12.53
C ILE A 19 -19.35 -1.27 -11.02
N GLY A 20 -20.12 -2.19 -10.43
CA GLY A 20 -20.05 -2.50 -9.00
C GLY A 20 -18.67 -3.03 -8.59
N PHE A 21 -18.10 -3.94 -9.37
CA PHE A 21 -16.76 -4.47 -9.13
C PHE A 21 -15.69 -3.38 -9.22
N GLY A 22 -15.77 -2.51 -10.23
CA GLY A 22 -14.86 -1.36 -10.38
C GLY A 22 -14.90 -0.42 -9.18
N LEU A 23 -16.10 -0.17 -8.62
CA LEU A 23 -16.25 0.65 -7.40
C LEU A 23 -15.63 -0.01 -6.18
N VAL A 24 -15.82 -1.32 -5.99
CA VAL A 24 -15.20 -2.06 -4.88
C VAL A 24 -13.68 -2.00 -4.98
N VAL A 25 -13.11 -2.22 -6.16
CA VAL A 25 -11.66 -2.12 -6.36
C VAL A 25 -11.16 -0.70 -6.08
N MET A 26 -11.84 0.34 -6.55
CA MET A 26 -11.45 1.73 -6.28
C MET A 26 -11.51 2.09 -4.78
N LEU A 27 -12.50 1.57 -4.05
CA LEU A 27 -12.65 1.85 -2.62
C LEU A 27 -11.73 1.01 -1.74
N LEU A 28 -11.45 -0.24 -2.14
CA LEU A 28 -10.65 -1.19 -1.36
C LEU A 28 -9.23 -1.37 -1.91
N HIS A 29 -8.79 -0.60 -2.90
CA HIS A 29 -7.38 -0.57 -3.25
C HIS A 29 -6.62 0.05 -2.08
N HIS A 30 -6.04 -0.79 -1.25
CA HIS A 30 -5.08 -0.30 -0.27
C HIS A 30 -3.81 0.06 -1.04
N PRO A 31 -3.25 1.27 -0.87
CA PRO A 31 -1.94 1.55 -1.44
C PRO A 31 -0.94 0.56 -0.82
N ILE A 32 -0.36 -0.29 -1.66
CA ILE A 32 0.74 -1.18 -1.26
C ILE A 32 1.96 -0.28 -1.16
N LYS A 33 2.32 0.13 0.06
CA LYS A 33 3.56 0.87 0.31
C LYS A 33 4.71 -0.13 0.32
N SER A 34 5.57 -0.06 -0.69
CA SER A 34 6.86 -0.75 -0.66
C SER A 34 7.85 0.10 0.13
N GLU A 35 8.18 -0.30 1.35
CA GLU A 35 9.23 0.35 2.13
C GLU A 35 10.55 -0.37 1.90
N LYS A 36 11.61 0.40 1.60
CA LYS A 36 12.96 -0.14 1.49
C LYS A 36 13.46 -0.43 2.89
N VAL A 37 13.54 -1.70 3.24
CA VAL A 37 14.17 -2.16 4.47
C VAL A 37 15.64 -2.47 4.22
N LEU A 38 16.46 -2.39 5.27
CA LEU A 38 17.85 -2.81 5.21
C LEU A 38 17.93 -4.31 4.89
N ALA A 39 18.83 -4.68 3.98
CA ALA A 39 19.10 -6.09 3.65
C ALA A 39 19.88 -6.84 4.76
N ILE A 40 20.08 -6.19 5.90
CA ILE A 40 20.92 -6.65 7.00
C ILE A 40 20.01 -6.93 8.19
N THR A 41 20.25 -8.06 8.87
CA THR A 41 19.46 -8.48 10.02
C THR A 41 19.71 -7.59 11.25
N PRO A 42 18.69 -7.41 12.12
CA PRO A 42 18.74 -6.63 13.37
C PRO A 42 20.02 -6.74 14.21
N ASP A 43 20.43 -7.98 14.44
CA ASP A 43 21.62 -8.35 15.22
C ASP A 43 22.93 -7.72 14.70
N LYS A 44 22.98 -7.34 13.42
CA LYS A 44 24.20 -6.84 12.78
C LYS A 44 24.29 -5.31 12.75
N PHE A 45 23.25 -4.58 13.19
CA PHE A 45 23.21 -3.12 13.10
C PHE A 45 22.99 -2.36 14.41
N GLU A 46 22.67 -3.03 15.53
CA GLU A 46 22.41 -2.36 16.83
C GLU A 46 23.54 -1.41 17.29
N ASP A 47 24.79 -1.75 17.00
CA ASP A 47 25.97 -0.97 17.39
C ASP A 47 26.63 -0.20 16.24
N ARG A 48 25.99 -0.12 15.06
CA ARG A 48 26.62 0.47 13.87
C ARG A 48 25.90 1.71 13.39
N GLU A 49 26.68 2.73 13.07
CA GLU A 49 26.21 3.88 12.31
C GLU A 49 26.27 3.56 10.83
N VAL A 50 25.11 3.57 10.17
CA VAL A 50 25.00 3.31 8.73
C VAL A 50 24.78 4.63 8.03
N LYS A 51 25.63 4.94 7.06
CA LYS A 51 25.48 6.13 6.22
C LYS A 51 24.61 5.80 5.01
N ALA A 52 23.44 6.43 4.91
CA ALA A 52 22.52 6.30 3.79
C ALA A 52 21.98 7.70 3.40
N ASP A 53 21.77 7.96 2.11
CA ASP A 53 21.23 9.23 1.61
C ASP A 53 21.92 10.50 2.16
N GLY A 54 23.24 10.43 2.37
CA GLY A 54 24.05 11.53 2.92
C GLY A 54 23.88 11.78 4.43
N LYS A 55 23.05 11.00 5.12
CA LYS A 55 22.83 11.07 6.57
C LYS A 55 23.37 9.83 7.28
N CYS A 56 23.73 9.96 8.55
CA CYS A 56 24.11 8.84 9.40
C CYS A 56 22.90 8.42 10.24
N TYR A 57 22.55 7.13 10.18
CA TYR A 57 21.45 6.54 10.92
C TYR A 57 22.00 5.55 11.93
N LYS A 58 21.51 5.62 13.17
CA LYS A 58 21.71 4.61 14.20
C LYS A 58 20.38 3.91 14.41
N TYR A 59 20.35 2.61 14.16
CA TYR A 59 19.14 1.81 14.26
C TYR A 59 19.10 1.16 15.64
N ARG A 60 17.98 1.31 16.35
CA ARG A 60 17.71 0.62 17.60
C ARG A 60 16.52 -0.29 17.38
N VAL A 61 16.71 -1.58 17.64
CA VAL A 61 15.64 -2.56 17.61
C VAL A 61 14.88 -2.39 18.92
N GLU A 62 13.63 -1.95 18.83
CA GLU A 62 12.74 -1.88 19.98
C GLU A 62 11.68 -2.96 19.76
N ASP A 63 11.50 -3.89 20.70
CA ASP A 63 10.38 -4.86 20.71
C ASP A 63 9.03 -4.19 21.04
N ALA A 64 8.92 -2.87 20.81
CA ALA A 64 7.79 -2.07 21.21
C ALA A 64 6.82 -1.87 20.06
N SER A 65 5.53 -2.04 20.34
CA SER A 65 4.44 -1.60 19.48
C SER A 65 4.51 -0.07 19.30
N CYS A 66 5.16 0.39 18.23
CA CYS A 66 5.26 1.81 17.95
C CYS A 66 3.88 2.41 17.65
N GLU A 67 3.41 3.32 18.51
CA GLU A 67 2.30 4.21 18.15
C GLU A 67 2.79 5.16 17.06
N ILE A 68 2.18 5.10 15.87
CA ILE A 68 2.49 5.98 14.75
C ILE A 68 1.96 7.38 15.08
N THR A 69 2.70 8.16 15.86
CA THR A 69 2.39 9.58 16.02
C THR A 69 2.83 10.31 14.75
N SER A 70 1.86 10.71 13.93
CA SER A 70 2.08 11.60 12.79
C SER A 70 2.68 12.91 13.28
N SER A 71 4.00 13.08 13.12
CA SER A 71 4.63 14.39 13.33
C SER A 71 4.11 15.35 12.27
N LYS A 72 3.62 16.50 12.74
CA LYS A 72 3.10 17.61 11.95
C LYS A 72 4.21 18.35 11.21
#